data_AF-A0A4Y1ZT70-F1
#
_entry.id   AF-A0A4Y1ZT70-F1
#
_cell.length_a   1.000
_cell.length_b   1.000
_cell.length_c   1.000
_cell.angle_alpha   90.00
_cell.angle_beta   90.00
_cell.angle_gamma   90.00
#
_symmetry.space_group_name_H-M   'P 1'
#
loop_
_entity.id
_entity.type
_entity.pdbx_description
1 polymer ?
#
loop_
_entity_poly.entity_id
_entity_poly.type
_entity_poly.pdbx_seq_one_letter_code
_entity_poly.pdbx_strand_id
1 'polypeptide(L)'
;MSLAYTECLQDLRNRIAAQNFVDAIRDEDTQHATRLIEAKDLKSALAYSMKYEAAKTVSKTSRNVRSIEIEDDTGKEKDEKFDCL
;
A
#
# COMPACT_ATOMS: atom_id res chain seq x y z
N MET A 1 -21.55 -27.94 -22.33
CA MET A 1 -21.31 -27.31 -21.01
C MET A 1 -21.78 -25.87 -21.07
N SER A 2 -22.22 -25.28 -19.95
CA SER A 2 -22.76 -23.91 -19.91
C SER A 2 -21.64 -22.87 -19.80
N LEU A 3 -21.72 -21.80 -20.60
CA LEU A 3 -20.77 -20.67 -20.59
C LEU A 3 -20.73 -19.96 -19.23
N ALA A 4 -21.91 -19.76 -18.60
CA ALA A 4 -22.03 -19.11 -17.31
C ALA A 4 -21.28 -19.85 -16.18
N TYR A 5 -21.14 -21.18 -16.28
CA TYR A 5 -20.35 -21.98 -15.33
C TYR A 5 -18.85 -21.71 -15.47
N THR A 6 -18.35 -21.58 -16.72
CA THR A 6 -16.95 -21.25 -16.98
C THR A 6 -16.60 -19.81 -16.62
N GLU A 7 -17.53 -18.86 -16.83
CA GLU A 7 -17.35 -17.45 -16.43
C GLU A 7 -17.29 -17.30 -14.91
N CYS A 8 -18.19 -17.95 -14.16
CA CYS A 8 -18.18 -17.98 -12.70
C CYS A 8 -16.87 -18.56 -12.13
N LEU A 9 -16.38 -19.66 -12.70
CA LEU A 9 -15.08 -20.25 -12.33
C LEU A 9 -13.90 -19.32 -12.63
N GLN A 10 -13.96 -18.55 -13.71
CA GLN A 10 -12.91 -17.60 -14.06
C GLN A 10 -12.91 -16.37 -13.14
N ASP A 11 -14.08 -15.87 -12.74
CA ASP A 11 -14.22 -14.77 -11.77
C ASP A 11 -13.67 -15.19 -10.40
N LEU A 12 -14.00 -16.39 -9.92
CA LEU A 12 -13.44 -16.94 -8.67
C LEU A 12 -11.90 -17.03 -8.73
N ARG A 13 -11.33 -17.49 -9.85
CA ARG A 13 -9.87 -17.52 -10.07
C ARG A 13 -9.26 -16.12 -10.04
N ASN A 14 -9.90 -15.14 -10.67
CA ASN A 14 -9.43 -13.76 -10.71
C ASN A 14 -9.41 -13.12 -9.31
N ARG A 15 -10.44 -13.38 -8.48
CA ARG A 15 -10.49 -12.93 -7.08
C ARG A 15 -9.37 -13.56 -6.23
N ILE A 16 -9.16 -14.87 -6.35
CA ILE A 16 -8.08 -15.57 -5.64
C ILE A 16 -6.70 -15.05 -6.08
N ALA A 17 -6.50 -14.82 -7.38
CA ALA A 17 -5.26 -14.27 -7.89
C ALA A 17 -5.03 -12.82 -7.42
N ALA A 18 -6.07 -11.99 -7.38
CA ALA A 18 -6.01 -10.63 -6.85
C ALA A 18 -5.61 -10.62 -5.37
N GLN A 19 -6.23 -11.46 -4.54
CA GLN A 19 -5.91 -11.57 -3.11
C GLN A 19 -4.45 -11.98 -2.90
N ASN A 20 -3.99 -13.05 -3.56
CA ASN A 20 -2.59 -13.50 -3.48
C ASN A 20 -1.59 -12.43 -3.95
N PHE A 21 -1.92 -11.66 -4.99
CA PHE A 21 -1.09 -10.55 -5.44
C PHE A 21 -0.96 -9.48 -4.35
N VAL A 22 -2.08 -9.08 -3.73
CA VAL A 22 -2.08 -8.07 -2.66
C VAL A 22 -1.31 -8.55 -1.43
N ASP A 23 -1.48 -9.80 -1.03
CA ASP A 23 -0.77 -10.38 0.11
C ASP A 23 0.74 -10.57 -0.14
N ALA A 24 1.17 -10.63 -1.41
CA ALA A 24 2.58 -10.65 -1.82
C ALA A 24 3.24 -9.26 -1.89
N ILE A 25 2.49 -8.16 -1.75
CA ILE A 25 3.06 -6.80 -1.73
C ILE A 25 3.90 -6.61 -0.46
N ARG A 26 5.17 -6.21 -0.62
CA ARG A 26 6.13 -6.01 0.48
C ARG A 26 6.04 -4.64 1.16
N ASP A 27 5.54 -3.62 0.45
CA ASP A 27 5.33 -2.29 1.00
C ASP A 27 3.96 -2.25 1.70
N GLU A 28 3.97 -2.08 3.02
CA GLU A 28 2.77 -2.22 3.86
C GLU A 28 1.72 -1.14 3.57
N ASP A 29 2.12 0.10 3.26
CA ASP A 29 1.19 1.16 2.85
C ASP A 29 0.48 0.79 1.53
N THR A 30 1.24 0.33 0.53
CA THR A 30 0.71 -0.06 -0.79
C THR A 30 -0.13 -1.33 -0.68
N GLN A 31 0.23 -2.26 0.20
CA GLN A 31 -0.58 -3.43 0.52
C GLN A 31 -1.93 -2.99 1.13
N HIS A 32 -1.92 -2.14 2.16
CA HIS A 32 -3.15 -1.66 2.81
C HIS A 32 -4.02 -0.83 1.86
N ALA A 33 -3.43 0.08 1.08
CA ALA A 33 -4.14 0.89 0.09
C ALA A 33 -4.80 0.00 -0.99
N THR A 34 -4.14 -1.08 -1.42
CA THR A 34 -4.70 -2.01 -2.41
C THR A 34 -5.75 -2.95 -1.79
N ARG A 35 -5.58 -3.40 -0.53
CA ARG A 35 -6.62 -4.14 0.22
C ARG A 35 -7.91 -3.34 0.36
N LEU A 36 -7.81 -2.03 0.59
CA LEU A 36 -8.96 -1.11 0.74
C LEU A 36 -9.89 -1.08 -0.49
N ILE A 37 -9.39 -1.47 -1.67
CA ILE A 37 -10.11 -1.35 -2.93
C ILE A 37 -11.08 -2.53 -3.23
N GLU A 38 -11.14 -3.55 -2.36
CA GLU A 38 -11.83 -4.82 -2.62
C GLU A 38 -11.52 -5.35 -4.03
N ALA A 39 -10.26 -5.72 -4.28
CA ALA A 39 -9.81 -6.13 -5.61
C ALA A 39 -10.54 -7.39 -6.13
N LYS A 40 -11.65 -7.17 -6.83
CA LYS A 40 -12.47 -8.22 -7.47
C LYS A 40 -11.74 -8.88 -8.64
N ASP A 41 -10.78 -8.19 -9.25
CA ASP A 41 -9.94 -8.71 -10.31
C ASP A 41 -8.48 -8.27 -10.16
N LEU A 42 -7.57 -9.15 -10.64
CA LEU A 42 -6.13 -8.95 -10.56
C LEU A 42 -5.64 -7.72 -11.34
N LYS A 43 -6.31 -7.37 -12.44
CA LYS A 43 -5.91 -6.24 -13.29
C LYS A 43 -6.17 -4.91 -12.59
N SER A 44 -7.28 -4.77 -11.88
CA SER A 44 -7.57 -3.61 -11.02
C SER A 44 -6.60 -3.51 -9.85
N ALA A 45 -6.28 -4.63 -9.18
CA ALA A 45 -5.29 -4.65 -8.10
C ALA A 45 -3.95 -4.09 -8.57
N LEU A 46 -3.41 -4.65 -9.65
CA LEU A 46 -2.12 -4.26 -10.24
C LEU A 46 -2.14 -2.81 -10.74
N ALA A 47 -3.17 -2.42 -11.49
CA ALA A 47 -3.28 -1.07 -12.04
C ALA A 47 -3.41 0.01 -10.94
N TYR A 48 -4.03 -0.31 -9.81
CA TYR A 48 -4.07 0.59 -8.66
C TYR A 48 -2.72 0.64 -7.93
N SER A 49 -2.12 -0.49 -7.59
CA SER A 49 -0.83 -0.51 -6.88
C SER A 49 0.25 0.27 -7.63
N MET A 50 0.33 0.12 -8.96
CA MET A 50 1.26 0.90 -9.79
C MET A 50 0.98 2.42 -9.76
N LYS A 51 -0.29 2.83 -9.79
CA LYS A 51 -0.68 4.26 -9.68
C LYS A 51 -0.38 4.82 -8.30
N TYR A 52 -0.64 4.04 -7.25
CA TYR A 52 -0.35 4.42 -5.87
C TYR A 52 1.16 4.61 -5.66
N GLU A 53 2.01 3.68 -6.12
CA GLU A 53 3.47 3.82 -6.04
C GLU A 53 4.01 5.00 -6.87
N ALA A 54 3.46 5.23 -8.07
CA ALA A 54 3.80 6.42 -8.86
C ALA A 54 3.41 7.73 -8.15
N ALA A 55 2.25 7.76 -7.48
CA ALA A 55 1.84 8.91 -6.67
C ALA A 55 2.69 9.05 -5.38
N LYS A 56 3.04 7.93 -4.73
CA LYS A 56 3.86 7.85 -3.51
C LYS A 56 5.26 8.40 -3.77
N THR A 57 5.88 8.03 -4.88
CA THR A 57 7.21 8.54 -5.29
C THR A 57 7.18 10.03 -5.62
N VAL A 58 6.21 10.51 -6.41
CA VAL A 58 6.04 11.95 -6.69
C VAL A 58 5.72 12.76 -5.42
N SER A 59 4.91 12.21 -4.51
CA SER A 59 4.59 12.83 -3.22
C SER A 59 5.81 12.93 -2.29
N LYS A 60 6.63 11.86 -2.20
CA LYS A 60 7.90 11.90 -1.47
C LYS A 60 8.82 12.98 -2.03
N THR A 61 9.03 13.04 -3.35
CA THR A 61 9.88 14.06 -3.98
C THR A 61 9.33 15.48 -3.76
N SER A 62 8.03 15.72 -3.94
CA SER A 62 7.44 17.06 -3.76
C SER A 62 7.40 17.52 -2.30
N ARG A 63 7.23 16.59 -1.35
CA ARG A 63 7.38 16.87 0.08
C ARG A 63 8.84 17.23 0.39
N ASN A 64 9.81 16.46 -0.08
CA ASN A 64 11.23 16.75 0.10
C ASN A 64 11.62 18.12 -0.49
N VAL A 65 11.09 18.50 -1.66
CA VAL A 65 11.30 19.84 -2.27
C VAL A 65 10.71 20.98 -1.42
N ARG A 66 9.68 20.72 -0.61
CA ARG A 66 9.13 21.69 0.37
C ARG A 66 9.76 21.57 1.77
N SER A 67 10.42 20.46 2.08
CA SER A 67 10.96 20.15 3.42
C SER A 67 12.44 20.50 3.62
N ILE A 68 13.12 21.10 2.64
CA ILE A 68 14.52 21.56 2.75
C ILE A 68 14.74 22.61 3.88
N GLU A 69 13.69 23.21 4.42
CA GLU A 69 13.78 24.15 5.55
C GLU A 69 13.44 23.54 6.93
N ILE A 70 13.10 22.25 7.03
CA ILE A 70 12.82 21.58 8.32
C ILE A 70 13.44 20.18 8.37
N GLU A 71 14.77 20.13 8.25
CA GLU A 71 15.57 19.10 8.91
C GLU A 71 15.67 19.50 10.40
N ASP A 72 14.63 19.17 11.17
CA ASP A 72 14.58 19.48 12.60
C ASP A 72 15.63 18.63 13.34
N ASP A 73 16.52 19.31 14.06
CA ASP A 73 17.75 18.78 14.66
C ASP A 73 17.47 18.00 15.95
N THR A 74 16.44 17.13 15.92
CA THR A 74 15.98 16.33 17.06
C THR A 74 16.87 15.07 17.24
N GLY A 75 18.17 15.30 17.35
CA GLY A 75 19.18 14.30 17.64
C GLY A 75 19.86 14.56 18.98
N LYS A 76 19.37 13.91 20.05
CA LYS A 76 19.68 14.11 21.51
C LYS A 76 18.85 15.27 22.10
N GLU A 77 18.31 15.26 23.32
CA GLU A 77 18.41 14.41 24.52
C GLU A 77 17.01 14.42 25.21
N LYS A 78 16.65 13.77 26.33
CA LYS A 78 17.35 12.98 27.38
C LYS A 78 16.34 12.05 28.06
N ASP A 79 16.78 10.88 28.54
CA ASP A 79 16.00 10.07 29.50
C ASP A 79 16.18 10.59 30.93
N GLU A 80 15.36 11.56 31.36
CA GLU A 80 15.36 12.04 32.74
C GLU A 80 14.36 11.24 33.60
N LYS A 81 14.90 10.23 34.29
CA LYS A 81 14.16 9.35 35.21
C LYS A 81 13.74 10.11 36.46
N PHE A 82 12.45 10.38 36.61
CA PHE A 82 11.87 10.81 37.89
C PHE A 82 11.61 9.60 38.79
N ASP A 83 12.34 9.51 39.91
CA ASP A 83 11.99 8.62 41.02
C ASP A 83 10.86 9.26 41.84
N CYS A 84 9.76 8.53 42.04
CA CYS A 84 8.68 8.95 42.94
C CYS A 84 9.03 8.60 44.40
N LEU A 85 8.84 9.59 45.29
CA LEU A 85 8.73 9.43 46.75
C LEU A 85 7.31 9.74 47.20
#